data_AF-A0A5S9P8Q2-F1
#
_entry.id   AF-A0A5S9P8Q2-F1
#
_cell.length_a   1.000
_cell.length_b   1.000
_cell.length_c   1.000
_cell.angle_alpha   90.00
_cell.angle_beta   90.00
_cell.angle_gamma   90.00
#
_symmetry.space_group_name_H-M   'P 1'
#
loop_
_entity.id
_entity.type
_entity.pdbx_description
1 polymer ?
#
loop_
_entity_poly.entity_id
_entity_poly.type
_entity_poly.pdbx_seq_one_letter_code
_entity_poly.pdbx_strand_id
1 'polypeptide(L)'
;MYYTTTRLCSTLLGMAIEFTESARRHGFTIADAVHAMSNPRYYEAEFDDPRLGGVKPDLWIGPSLQPTSPLIEVMAEVIPPSTVRIFHVMAVRVKFLDRLDQKEGDR
;
A
#
# COMPACT_ATOMS: atom_id res chain seq x y z
N MET A 1 -5.50 -26.55 -6.20
CA MET A 1 -5.42 -25.21 -6.80
C MET A 1 -4.20 -24.54 -6.19
N TYR A 2 -3.08 -24.53 -6.91
CA TYR A 2 -1.79 -24.07 -6.38
C TYR A 2 -1.74 -22.54 -6.54
N TYR A 3 -1.74 -21.80 -5.42
CA TYR A 3 -1.67 -20.34 -5.40
C TYR A 3 -0.21 -19.91 -5.53
N THR A 4 0.16 -19.32 -6.67
CA THR A 4 1.54 -18.88 -6.93
C THR A 4 1.71 -17.43 -6.49
N THR A 5 2.01 -17.20 -5.21
CA THR A 5 2.50 -15.91 -4.70
C THR A 5 3.92 -15.67 -5.21
N THR A 6 4.16 -14.59 -5.95
CA THR A 6 5.53 -14.19 -6.33
C THR A 6 6.20 -13.55 -5.12
N ARG A 7 7.17 -14.24 -4.51
CA ARG A 7 8.04 -13.67 -3.46
C ARG A 7 9.29 -13.07 -4.12
N LEU A 8 9.44 -11.75 -4.03
CA LEU A 8 10.72 -11.10 -4.28
C LEU A 8 11.51 -11.10 -2.96
N CYS A 9 12.47 -12.01 -2.84
CA CYS A 9 13.42 -12.06 -1.74
C CYS A 9 14.58 -11.11 -2.07
N SER A 10 14.64 -9.93 -1.45
CA SER A 10 15.80 -9.05 -1.51
C SER A 10 16.62 -9.24 -0.23
N THR A 11 17.78 -9.87 -0.35
CA THR A 11 18.51 -10.55 0.74
C THR A 11 19.44 -9.66 1.58
N LEU A 12 19.13 -8.37 1.83
CA LEU A 12 20.04 -7.51 2.61
C LEU A 12 19.43 -6.79 3.83
N LEU A 13 18.11 -6.77 3.98
CA LEU A 13 17.42 -6.42 5.21
C LEU A 13 16.20 -7.35 5.24
N GLY A 14 15.97 -8.08 6.34
CA GLY A 14 15.09 -9.25 6.41
C GLY A 14 13.60 -9.05 6.07
N MET A 15 13.20 -8.00 5.36
CA MET A 15 11.84 -7.71 4.98
C MET A 15 11.41 -8.36 3.66
N ALA A 16 10.37 -9.18 3.73
CA ALA A 16 9.74 -9.80 2.57
C ALA A 16 8.52 -8.98 2.12
N ILE A 17 8.47 -8.59 0.85
CA ILE A 17 7.28 -7.96 0.27
C ILE A 17 6.45 -9.03 -0.42
N GLU A 18 5.24 -9.27 0.08
CA GLU A 18 4.24 -10.09 -0.59
C GLU A 18 3.26 -9.18 -1.31
N PHE A 19 3.21 -9.26 -2.63
CA PHE A 19 2.32 -8.47 -3.46
C PHE A 19 1.20 -9.36 -4.02
N THR A 20 -0.03 -9.13 -3.59
CA THR A 20 -1.14 -10.01 -3.97
C THR A 20 -1.59 -9.79 -5.41
N GLU A 21 -2.33 -10.76 -5.93
CA GLU A 21 -2.95 -10.65 -7.24
C GLU A 21 -4.02 -9.54 -7.29
N SER A 22 -4.72 -9.27 -6.17
CA SER A 22 -5.69 -8.17 -6.11
C SER A 22 -5.02 -6.81 -6.32
N ALA A 23 -3.83 -6.60 -5.76
CA ALA A 23 -3.06 -5.39 -5.97
C ALA A 23 -2.62 -5.22 -7.44
N ARG A 24 -2.27 -6.32 -8.13
CA ARG A 24 -1.83 -6.29 -9.54
C ARG A 24 -2.92 -5.88 -10.52
N ARG A 25 -4.19 -6.16 -10.20
CA ARG A 25 -5.33 -5.92 -11.13
C ARG A 25 -5.50 -4.46 -11.53
N HIS A 26 -4.86 -3.54 -10.83
CA HIS A 26 -5.01 -2.10 -11.05
C HIS A 26 -3.83 -1.47 -11.81
N GLY A 27 -2.90 -2.29 -12.33
CA GLY A 27 -1.83 -1.82 -13.22
C GLY A 27 -0.66 -1.13 -12.52
N PHE A 28 -0.59 -1.20 -11.19
CA PHE A 28 0.54 -0.68 -10.41
C PHE A 28 1.54 -1.77 -10.04
N THR A 29 2.81 -1.39 -10.01
CA THR A 29 3.91 -2.30 -9.69
C THR A 29 4.24 -2.29 -8.19
N ILE A 30 5.06 -3.24 -7.76
CA ILE A 30 5.65 -3.23 -6.41
C ILE A 30 6.46 -1.95 -6.19
N ALA A 31 7.17 -1.49 -7.22
CA ALA A 31 7.97 -0.27 -7.15
C ALA A 31 7.11 0.98 -6.93
N ASP A 32 5.95 1.07 -7.61
CA ASP A 32 4.97 2.14 -7.36
C ASP A 32 4.51 2.14 -5.91
N ALA A 33 4.10 0.97 -5.41
CA ALA A 33 3.60 0.84 -4.04
C ALA A 33 4.67 1.21 -2.99
N VAL A 34 5.89 0.70 -3.15
CA VAL A 34 7.02 1.02 -2.25
C VAL A 34 7.38 2.50 -2.33
N HIS A 35 7.34 3.10 -3.52
CA HIS A 35 7.62 4.52 -3.69
C HIS A 35 6.59 5.39 -2.95
N ALA A 36 5.30 5.07 -3.10
CA ALA A 36 4.22 5.76 -2.39
C ALA A 36 4.30 5.59 -0.87
N MET A 37 4.61 4.37 -0.39
CA MET A 37 4.80 4.10 1.04
C MET A 37 6.02 4.81 1.63
N SER A 38 7.07 5.02 0.83
CA SER A 38 8.30 5.71 1.26
C SER A 38 8.17 7.23 1.20
N ASN A 39 7.23 7.76 0.42
CA ASN A 39 6.99 9.20 0.23
C ASN A 39 5.52 9.57 0.50
N PRO A 40 4.93 9.17 1.64
CA PRO A 40 3.51 9.35 1.84
C PRO A 40 3.16 10.82 2.05
N ARG A 41 2.15 11.29 1.31
CA ARG A 41 1.43 12.53 1.62
C ARG A 41 0.50 12.33 2.81
N TYR A 42 -0.03 11.12 2.95
CA TYR A 42 -0.86 10.71 4.07
C TYR A 42 -0.50 9.29 4.50
N TYR A 43 -0.50 9.08 5.80
CA TYR A 43 -0.34 7.79 6.44
C TYR A 43 -1.34 7.70 7.59
N GLU A 44 -2.02 6.56 7.68
CA GLU A 44 -2.92 6.21 8.77
C GLU A 44 -2.66 4.76 9.16
N ALA A 45 -2.17 4.58 10.38
CA ALA A 45 -1.96 3.27 10.98
C ALA A 45 -3.30 2.66 11.37
N GLU A 46 -3.43 1.33 11.24
CA GLU A 46 -4.64 0.60 11.62
C GLU A 46 -5.93 1.20 11.01
N PHE A 47 -5.86 1.62 9.74
CA PHE A 47 -6.87 2.41 9.02
C PHE A 47 -8.27 1.78 8.98
N ASP A 48 -8.36 0.45 8.90
CA ASP A 48 -9.62 -0.27 8.80
C ASP A 48 -9.58 -1.52 9.69
N ASP A 49 -10.76 -1.99 10.10
CA ASP A 49 -10.85 -3.28 10.78
C ASP A 49 -10.75 -4.42 9.75
N PRO A 50 -9.94 -5.45 10.00
CA PRO A 50 -9.82 -6.58 9.09
C PRO A 50 -11.16 -7.31 9.00
N ARG A 51 -11.68 -7.44 7.78
CA ARG A 51 -12.99 -8.06 7.49
C ARG A 51 -13.15 -9.48 8.03
N LEU A 52 -12.04 -10.19 8.13
CA LEU A 52 -11.89 -11.50 8.75
C LEU A 52 -10.73 -11.30 9.72
N GLY A 53 -10.95 -11.39 11.02
CA GLY A 53 -9.99 -10.96 12.06
C GLY A 53 -8.52 -11.24 11.72
N GLY A 54 -7.63 -10.33 12.08
CA GLY A 54 -6.23 -10.39 11.65
C GLY A 54 -5.44 -9.14 11.99
N VAL A 55 -4.33 -8.92 11.28
CA VAL A 55 -3.54 -7.69 11.39
C VAL A 55 -4.33 -6.55 10.76
N LYS A 56 -4.48 -5.44 11.50
CA LYS A 56 -5.11 -4.25 10.95
C LYS A 56 -4.22 -3.66 9.85
N PRO A 57 -4.77 -3.41 8.66
CA PRO A 57 -4.00 -2.81 7.60
C PRO A 57 -3.72 -1.34 7.88
N ASP A 58 -2.55 -0.92 7.44
CA ASP A 58 -2.18 0.48 7.36
C ASP A 58 -2.53 1.03 5.97
N LEU A 59 -2.78 2.34 5.89
CA LEU A 59 -3.04 3.07 4.65
C LEU A 59 -1.94 4.10 4.39
N TRP A 60 -1.39 4.07 3.18
CA TRP A 60 -0.55 5.12 2.64
C TRP A 60 -1.19 5.73 1.41
N ILE A 61 -1.10 7.05 1.30
CA ILE A 61 -1.38 7.77 0.06
C ILE A 61 -0.12 8.52 -0.33
N GLY A 62 0.41 8.21 -1.50
CA GLY A 62 1.68 8.76 -1.95
C GLY A 62 1.79 8.81 -3.47
N PRO A 63 2.88 9.39 -3.97
CA PRO A 63 3.11 9.53 -5.41
C PRO A 63 3.34 8.17 -6.06
N SER A 64 2.80 8.00 -7.26
CA SER A 64 3.16 6.88 -8.15
C SER A 64 4.43 7.21 -8.94
N LEU A 65 5.10 6.18 -9.49
CA LEU A 65 6.13 6.41 -10.51
C LEU A 65 5.52 6.59 -11.90
N GLN A 66 4.22 6.32 -12.06
CA GLN A 66 3.51 6.46 -13.32
C GLN A 66 3.03 7.91 -13.55
N PRO A 67 3.33 8.53 -14.70
CA PRO A 67 2.90 9.91 -14.99
C PRO A 67 1.38 10.11 -15.05
N THR A 68 0.64 9.05 -15.37
CA THR A 68 -0.82 9.08 -15.60
C THR A 68 -1.64 9.03 -14.32
N SER A 69 -1.04 8.66 -13.19
CA SER A 69 -1.74 8.52 -11.92
C SER A 69 -0.87 9.09 -10.80
N PRO A 70 -0.92 10.42 -10.56
CA PRO A 70 0.06 11.12 -9.74
C PRO A 70 0.02 10.71 -8.27
N LEU A 71 -1.11 10.18 -7.78
CA LEU A 71 -1.26 9.68 -6.44
C LEU A 71 -1.93 8.31 -6.45
N ILE A 72 -1.41 7.40 -5.61
CA ILE A 72 -1.97 6.08 -5.36
C ILE A 72 -2.24 5.85 -3.88
N GLU A 73 -3.29 5.09 -3.60
CA GLU A 73 -3.60 4.52 -2.29
C GLU A 73 -3.01 3.11 -2.20
N VAL A 74 -2.25 2.85 -1.13
CA VAL A 74 -1.63 1.55 -0.83
C VAL A 74 -2.13 1.08 0.53
N MET A 75 -2.69 -0.12 0.60
CA MET A 75 -2.97 -0.77 1.89
C MET A 75 -2.14 -2.03 2.02
N ALA A 76 -1.53 -2.17 3.19
CA ALA A 76 -0.68 -3.30 3.51
C ALA A 76 -0.83 -3.71 4.96
N GLU A 77 -0.64 -5.00 5.21
CA GLU A 77 -0.47 -5.54 6.56
C GLU A 77 1.02 -5.69 6.86
N VAL A 78 1.45 -5.17 7.99
CA VAL A 78 2.81 -5.39 8.51
C VAL A 78 2.76 -6.61 9.44
N ILE A 79 3.16 -7.76 8.90
CA ILE A 79 3.12 -9.06 9.58
C ILE A 79 4.50 -9.34 10.19
N PRO A 80 4.63 -9.40 11.53
CA PRO A 80 5.88 -9.73 12.19
C PRO A 80 6.43 -11.11 11.76
N PRO A 81 7.77 -11.30 11.72
CA PRO A 81 8.80 -10.34 12.13
C PRO A 81 9.18 -9.32 11.05
N SER A 82 8.78 -9.52 9.78
CA SER A 82 9.35 -8.73 8.69
C SER A 82 8.60 -8.78 7.36
N THR A 83 7.38 -9.29 7.32
CA THR A 83 6.63 -9.39 6.05
C THR A 83 5.71 -8.18 5.90
N VAL A 84 5.78 -7.51 4.74
CA VAL A 84 4.80 -6.51 4.35
C VAL A 84 3.95 -7.12 3.24
N ARG A 85 2.68 -7.36 3.55
CA ARG A 85 1.72 -7.91 2.59
C ARG A 85 0.89 -6.79 2.00
N ILE A 86 1.22 -6.40 0.78
CA ILE A 86 0.50 -5.37 0.02
C ILE A 86 -0.64 -6.05 -0.73
N PHE A 87 -1.88 -5.73 -0.34
CA PHE A 87 -3.07 -6.35 -0.93
C PHE A 87 -3.93 -5.41 -1.75
N HIS A 88 -3.65 -4.10 -1.69
CA HIS A 88 -4.43 -3.05 -2.34
C HIS A 88 -3.51 -1.95 -2.85
N VAL A 89 -3.55 -1.68 -4.15
CA VAL A 89 -2.86 -0.55 -4.78
C VAL A 89 -3.75 -0.02 -5.89
N MET A 90 -4.16 1.25 -5.82
CA MET A 90 -4.99 1.89 -6.84
C MET A 90 -4.70 3.39 -6.92
N ALA A 91 -5.17 4.05 -7.99
CA ALA A 91 -5.28 5.51 -7.99
C ALA A 91 -6.12 5.97 -6.78
N VAL A 92 -5.72 7.07 -6.15
CA VAL A 92 -6.42 7.59 -4.97
C VAL A 92 -7.88 7.89 -5.31
N ARG A 93 -8.79 7.37 -4.49
CA ARG A 93 -10.21 7.66 -4.60
C ARG A 93 -10.54 9.03 -4.01
N VAL A 94 -11.54 9.71 -4.58
CA VAL A 94 -11.99 11.06 -4.16
C VAL A 94 -12.19 11.18 -2.65
N LYS A 95 -12.81 10.18 -2.01
CA LYS A 95 -13.03 10.16 -0.55
C LYS A 95 -11.77 10.32 0.31
N PHE A 96 -10.60 9.99 -0.24
CA PHE A 96 -9.31 10.11 0.43
C PHE A 96 -8.58 11.39 0.03
N LEU A 97 -8.88 11.97 -1.13
CA LEU A 97 -8.44 13.32 -1.49
C LEU A 97 -9.03 14.35 -0.53
N ASP A 98 -10.32 14.22 -0.17
CA ASP A 98 -10.96 15.11 0.79
C ASP A 98 -10.26 15.07 2.18
N ARG A 99 -9.68 13.93 2.55
CA ARG A 99 -8.89 13.79 3.80
C ARG A 99 -7.50 14.43 3.69
N LEU A 100 -6.89 14.42 2.50
CA LEU A 100 -5.62 15.09 2.24
C LEU A 100 -5.79 16.61 2.35
N ASP A 101 -6.82 17.16 1.70
CA ASP A 101 -7.10 18.60 1.71
C ASP A 101 -7.35 19.13 3.12
N GLN A 102 -8.09 18.38 3.95
CA GLN A 102 -8.31 18.74 5.36
C GLN A 102 -7.01 18.77 6.18
N LYS A 103 -6.04 17.90 5.88
CA LYS A 103 -4.76 17.82 6.62
C LYS A 103 -3.75 18.87 6.15
N GLU A 104 -3.80 19.30 4.89
CA GLU A 104 -2.97 20.39 4.39
C GLU A 104 -3.45 21.77 4.88
N GLY A 105 -4.75 21.93 5.13
CA GLY A 105 -5.32 23.18 5.68
C GLY A 105 -5.08 23.41 7.18
N ASP A 106 -4.67 22.37 7.93
CA ASP A 106 -4.44 22.41 9.38
C ASP A 106 -2.95 22.63 9.76
N ARG A 107 -2.11 23.04 8.79
CA ARG A 107 -0.67 23.32 8.95
C ARG A 107 -0.31 24.79 8.86
#